data_AF-A0AAE0K7Q0-F1
#
_entry.id   AF-A0AAE0K7Q0-F1
#
_cell.length_a   1.000
_cell.length_b   1.000
_cell.length_c   1.000
_cell.angle_alpha   90.00
_cell.angle_beta   90.00
_cell.angle_gamma   90.00
#
_symmetry.space_group_name_H-M   'P 1'
#
loop_
_entity.id
_entity.type
_entity.pdbx_description
1 polymer ?
#
loop_
_entity_poly.entity_id
_entity_poly.type
_entity_poly.pdbx_seq_one_letter_code
_entity_poly.pdbx_strand_id
1 'polypeptide(L)'
;MSQVGTTYPQNGTTERKKTFSERNSEKVKKCEEKQERLRTWAGKSRKFTPEEQSALRIDSKEAFKEFWEVSLDAKDNFDIEHDDRPGRLGQGATHLASSAYDILQNVSPMVSIIKDFGAPYGSMAIGTICFLFANRTTMEKKILATLVDIQDRLPGVRMYQHIYNDDHELDQQLQTKIVDAYDSFIDFSISASEFYSCGTIRRWIRAIQGTAEVDALAERVQKTVVDVRLVCEELLSKNVNAVKENLREVKQQNVELKGEIGGLKSQISDMQNHHDIEVVRKLLGLEAVSDAAQLAQLERHRRNVAAEFQESNCYAEMTPEQHLQEIEKGSDFQDWFQPKRSGLLVLSGRNEVVEASHCWVSPLALDLAAKLASENADSAPCVFYLLGHLSTGDTTVDVLSSLILQLLSLNKEALRVNRARFAELRAELEDYAHAAQSPRPRANDLRHKLRSIALRAVGLFDSNKTVWIVLDRVDQCRAMLYESTRNPHRRDGRSLLQAMVHLVEKAAVTVKVLAVVNRVDWHVEGDELGAEREESVVVRAVSQNEDN
;
A
#
# COMPACT_ATOMS: atom_id res chain seq x y z
N MET A 1 5.19 10.98 27.24
CA MET A 1 6.18 11.35 26.21
C MET A 1 7.56 10.96 26.74
N SER A 2 8.00 9.73 26.47
CA SER A 2 9.34 9.25 26.79
C SER A 2 10.00 8.87 25.48
N GLN A 3 11.01 9.63 25.06
CA GLN A 3 11.80 9.33 23.87
C GLN A 3 12.77 8.20 24.20
N VAL A 4 12.53 7.02 23.62
CA VAL A 4 13.48 5.92 23.58
C VAL A 4 14.42 6.20 22.40
N GLY A 5 15.62 6.70 22.72
CA GLY A 5 16.69 6.87 21.75
C GLY A 5 17.37 5.54 21.48
N THR A 6 17.10 4.93 20.32
CA THR A 6 17.87 3.83 19.77
C THR A 6 19.12 4.38 19.11
N THR A 7 20.26 4.26 19.78
CA THR A 7 21.60 4.44 19.21
C THR A 7 21.91 3.24 18.32
N TYR A 8 22.04 3.51 17.02
CA TYR A 8 22.58 2.53 16.06
C TYR A 8 24.10 2.38 16.29
N PRO A 9 24.64 1.15 16.25
CA PRO A 9 26.09 0.94 16.32
C PRO A 9 26.74 1.46 15.04
N GLN A 10 27.71 2.37 15.19
CA GLN A 10 28.64 2.72 14.11
C GLN A 10 29.54 1.51 13.84
N ASN A 11 29.30 0.81 12.73
CA ASN A 11 30.22 -0.16 12.19
C ASN A 11 31.51 0.55 11.76
N GLY A 12 32.56 0.46 12.57
CA GLY A 12 33.90 0.79 12.16
C GLY A 12 34.36 -0.19 11.08
N THR A 13 34.25 0.20 9.82
CA THR A 13 34.86 -0.51 8.70
C THR A 13 36.36 -0.35 8.79
N THR A 14 37.03 -1.36 9.33
CA THR A 14 38.47 -1.57 9.17
C THR A 14 38.75 -1.65 7.67
N GLU A 15 39.38 -0.63 7.09
CA GLU A 15 39.79 -0.64 5.68
C GLU A 15 40.73 -1.82 5.45
N ARG A 16 40.19 -2.93 4.92
CA ARG A 16 41.01 -4.05 4.45
C ARG A 16 41.91 -3.51 3.35
N LYS A 17 43.24 -3.59 3.56
CA LYS A 17 44.22 -3.30 2.52
C LYS A 17 43.93 -4.20 1.31
N LYS A 18 43.61 -3.55 0.20
CA LYS A 18 43.31 -4.19 -1.08
C LYS A 18 44.61 -4.74 -1.67
N THR A 19 44.71 -6.06 -1.88
CA THR A 19 45.91 -6.71 -2.42
C THR A 19 45.52 -7.66 -3.55
N PHE A 20 46.30 -7.68 -4.64
CA PHE A 20 46.15 -8.69 -5.67
C PHE A 20 46.39 -10.11 -5.15
N SER A 21 45.84 -11.11 -5.86
CA SER A 21 46.28 -12.49 -5.69
C SER A 21 47.80 -12.61 -5.91
N GLU A 22 48.43 -13.60 -5.29
CA GLU A 22 49.88 -13.82 -5.39
C GLU A 22 50.33 -13.95 -6.85
N ARG A 23 49.55 -14.67 -7.67
CA ARG A 23 49.79 -14.85 -9.11
C ARG A 23 49.76 -13.53 -9.88
N ASN A 24 48.78 -12.67 -9.59
CA ASN A 24 48.64 -11.37 -10.26
C ASN A 24 49.75 -10.42 -9.82
N SER A 25 50.13 -10.44 -8.55
CA SER A 25 51.26 -9.68 -8.01
C SER A 25 52.58 -10.07 -8.68
N GLU A 26 52.81 -11.37 -8.91
CA GLU A 26 54.01 -11.86 -9.60
C GLU A 26 54.06 -11.40 -11.06
N LYS A 27 52.91 -11.40 -11.76
CA LYS A 27 52.81 -10.88 -13.14
C LYS A 27 53.13 -9.39 -13.21
N VAL A 28 52.51 -8.58 -12.34
CA VAL A 28 52.75 -7.13 -12.29
C VAL A 28 54.22 -6.84 -11.99
N LYS A 29 54.84 -7.58 -11.06
CA LYS A 29 56.27 -7.46 -10.77
C LYS A 29 57.15 -7.76 -11.99
N LYS A 30 56.88 -8.87 -12.71
CA LYS A 30 57.60 -9.21 -13.95
C LYS A 30 57.43 -8.14 -15.03
N CYS A 31 56.24 -7.56 -15.13
CA CYS A 31 55.96 -6.45 -16.04
C CYS A 31 56.78 -5.20 -15.67
N GLU A 32 56.90 -4.87 -14.39
CA GLU A 32 57.74 -3.77 -13.91
C GLU A 32 59.23 -4.00 -14.22
N GLU A 33 59.73 -5.21 -14.02
CA GLU A 33 61.12 -5.59 -14.35
C GLU A 33 61.42 -5.45 -15.86
N LYS A 34 60.44 -5.70 -16.74
CA LYS A 34 60.58 -5.44 -18.18
C LYS A 34 60.68 -3.94 -18.49
N GLN A 35 59.82 -3.13 -17.87
CA GLN A 35 59.84 -1.67 -18.06
C GLN A 35 61.14 -1.04 -17.56
N GLU A 36 61.68 -1.49 -16.43
CA GLU A 36 62.95 -1.00 -15.90
C GLU A 36 64.13 -1.36 -16.82
N ARG A 37 64.09 -2.55 -17.45
CA ARG A 37 65.07 -2.93 -18.47
C ARG A 37 65.00 -2.02 -19.70
N LEU A 38 63.79 -1.70 -20.18
CA LEU A 38 63.61 -0.74 -21.27
C LEU A 38 64.19 0.63 -20.89
N ARG A 39 63.89 1.14 -19.68
CA ARG A 39 64.42 2.41 -19.17
C ARG A 39 65.94 2.45 -19.16
N THR A 40 66.56 1.41 -18.60
CA THR A 40 68.02 1.30 -18.53
C THR A 40 68.65 1.23 -19.92
N TRP A 41 68.03 0.49 -20.83
CA TRP A 41 68.52 0.37 -22.21
C TRP A 41 68.40 1.69 -22.98
N ALA A 42 67.26 2.38 -22.86
CA ALA A 42 67.02 3.66 -23.53
C ALA A 42 67.97 4.74 -23.02
N GLY A 43 68.19 4.83 -21.70
CA GLY A 43 69.11 5.81 -21.12
C GLY A 43 70.59 5.59 -21.49
N LYS A 44 70.99 4.36 -21.86
CA LYS A 44 72.35 4.05 -22.34
C LYS A 44 72.50 4.22 -23.85
N SER A 45 71.40 4.29 -24.59
CA SER A 45 71.39 4.32 -26.04
C SER A 45 71.58 5.75 -26.56
N ARG A 46 72.65 5.99 -27.32
CA ARG A 46 72.90 7.27 -28.01
C ARG A 46 71.92 7.55 -29.16
N LYS A 47 70.96 6.64 -29.41
CA LYS A 47 70.01 6.75 -30.51
C LYS A 47 68.81 7.62 -30.19
N PHE A 48 68.52 7.82 -28.90
CA PHE A 48 67.35 8.57 -28.46
C PHE A 48 67.74 9.98 -28.08
N THR A 49 66.88 10.93 -28.41
CA THR A 49 67.08 12.32 -27.99
C THR A 49 66.87 12.46 -26.47
N PRO A 50 67.40 13.52 -25.83
CA PRO A 50 67.13 13.80 -24.42
C PRO A 50 65.63 13.88 -24.10
N GLU A 51 64.82 14.38 -25.03
CA GLU A 51 63.36 14.49 -24.92
C GLU A 51 62.69 13.12 -24.97
N GLU A 52 63.12 12.23 -25.87
CA GLU A 52 62.64 10.84 -25.89
C GLU A 52 63.01 10.11 -24.59
N GLN A 53 64.21 10.34 -24.05
CA GLN A 53 64.63 9.74 -22.77
C GLN A 53 63.87 10.30 -21.56
N SER A 54 63.47 11.58 -21.59
CA SER A 54 62.70 12.18 -20.50
C SER A 54 61.26 11.66 -20.46
N ALA A 55 60.69 11.21 -21.59
CA ALA A 55 59.38 10.56 -21.64
C ALA A 55 59.26 9.36 -20.68
N LEU A 56 60.35 8.60 -20.49
CA LEU A 56 60.38 7.45 -19.59
C LEU A 56 60.28 7.82 -18.11
N ARG A 57 60.58 9.07 -17.75
CA ARG A 57 60.53 9.57 -16.37
C ARG A 57 59.12 10.02 -15.95
N ILE A 58 58.18 10.07 -16.89
CA ILE A 58 56.80 10.44 -16.63
C ILE A 58 56.11 9.31 -15.85
N ASP A 59 55.53 9.66 -14.71
CA ASP A 59 54.90 8.72 -13.77
C ASP A 59 53.43 9.07 -13.47
N SER A 60 52.94 10.16 -14.04
CA SER A 60 51.62 10.71 -13.81
C SER A 60 50.99 11.20 -15.11
N LYS A 61 49.67 11.26 -15.09
CA LYS A 61 48.86 11.69 -16.23
C LYS A 61 49.02 13.18 -16.51
N GLU A 62 49.18 13.96 -15.44
CA GLU A 62 49.40 15.40 -15.46
C GLU A 62 50.77 15.70 -16.09
N ALA A 63 51.82 15.00 -15.65
CA ALA A 63 53.15 15.14 -16.23
C ALA A 63 53.21 14.69 -17.70
N PHE A 64 52.40 13.70 -18.11
CA PHE A 64 52.27 13.36 -19.53
C PHE A 64 51.69 14.51 -20.34
N LYS A 65 50.60 15.12 -19.87
CA LYS A 65 49.95 16.21 -20.57
C LYS A 65 50.93 17.37 -20.77
N GLU A 66 51.66 17.73 -19.72
CA GLU A 66 52.68 18.78 -19.76
C GLU A 66 53.83 18.45 -20.72
N PHE A 67 54.39 17.23 -20.62
CA PHE A 67 55.43 16.76 -21.54
C PHE A 67 54.99 16.80 -23.00
N TRP A 68 53.73 16.43 -23.26
CA TRP A 68 53.19 16.31 -24.60
C TRP A 68 52.83 17.66 -25.23
N GLU A 69 52.29 18.60 -24.45
CA GLU A 69 52.07 20.00 -24.88
C GLU A 69 53.40 20.65 -25.29
N VAL A 70 54.46 20.49 -24.47
CA VAL A 70 55.80 20.99 -24.80
C VAL A 70 56.39 20.32 -26.05
N SER A 71 56.20 19.01 -26.22
CA SER A 71 56.70 18.26 -27.38
C SER A 71 55.97 18.62 -28.68
N LEU A 72 54.69 18.98 -28.58
CA LEU A 72 53.91 19.50 -29.71
C LEU A 72 54.34 20.91 -30.09
N ASP A 73 54.46 21.82 -29.12
CA ASP A 73 54.87 23.20 -29.35
C ASP A 73 56.29 23.28 -29.94
N ALA A 74 57.23 22.47 -29.43
CA ALA A 74 58.58 22.39 -29.98
C ALA A 74 58.60 21.90 -31.43
N LYS A 75 57.67 21.01 -31.79
CA LYS A 75 57.56 20.48 -33.15
C LYS A 75 56.85 21.42 -34.09
N ASP A 76 55.76 22.05 -33.66
CA ASP A 76 55.07 23.06 -34.46
C ASP A 76 56.03 24.22 -34.77
N ASN A 77 56.86 24.65 -33.79
CA ASN A 77 57.91 25.63 -34.02
C ASN A 77 59.01 25.14 -34.98
N PHE A 78 59.47 23.89 -34.87
CA PHE A 78 60.45 23.31 -35.79
C PHE A 78 59.91 23.21 -37.22
N ASP A 79 58.67 22.73 -37.37
CA ASP A 79 58.01 22.58 -38.67
C ASP A 79 57.73 23.98 -39.27
N ILE A 80 57.38 25.00 -38.48
CA ILE A 80 57.27 26.41 -38.92
C ILE A 80 58.62 26.97 -39.39
N GLU A 81 59.71 26.68 -38.67
CA GLU A 81 61.06 27.17 -39.02
C GLU A 81 61.67 26.47 -40.24
N HIS A 82 61.19 25.27 -40.60
CA HIS A 82 61.70 24.46 -41.72
C HIS A 82 60.74 24.38 -42.92
N ASP A 83 59.60 25.08 -42.91
CA ASP A 83 58.60 25.08 -43.98
C ASP A 83 58.93 26.08 -45.12
N ASP A 84 59.90 25.72 -45.96
CA ASP A 84 60.01 26.28 -47.32
C ASP A 84 59.09 25.54 -48.33
N ARG A 85 58.15 24.69 -47.86
CA ARG A 85 57.19 23.98 -48.72
C ARG A 85 55.75 24.06 -48.19
N PRO A 86 54.77 24.56 -48.96
CA PRO A 86 53.41 24.71 -48.45
C PRO A 86 52.70 23.36 -48.31
N GLY A 87 52.40 22.95 -47.08
CA GLY A 87 51.00 22.68 -46.71
C GLY A 87 50.50 21.24 -46.48
N ARG A 88 51.33 20.23 -46.18
CA ARG A 88 50.80 18.86 -45.91
C ARG A 88 51.34 18.08 -44.69
N LEU A 89 52.27 18.61 -43.91
CA LEU A 89 52.85 17.84 -42.78
C LEU A 89 52.23 18.14 -41.40
N GLY A 90 51.63 19.31 -41.18
CA GLY A 90 51.05 19.68 -39.88
C GLY A 90 49.80 18.89 -39.43
N GLN A 91 48.94 18.44 -40.36
CA GLN A 91 47.71 17.72 -39.99
C GLN A 91 47.96 16.31 -39.39
N GLY A 92 49.09 15.69 -39.71
CA GLY A 92 49.48 14.42 -39.09
C GLY A 92 49.96 14.59 -37.65
N ALA A 93 50.53 15.76 -37.33
CA ALA A 93 51.08 16.12 -36.03
C ALA A 93 50.00 16.09 -34.93
N THR A 94 48.87 16.74 -35.20
CA THR A 94 47.75 16.93 -34.28
C THR A 94 46.90 15.67 -34.08
N HIS A 95 46.65 14.89 -35.13
CA HIS A 95 45.84 13.67 -35.05
C HIS A 95 46.47 12.61 -34.13
N LEU A 96 47.77 12.33 -34.26
CA LEU A 96 48.43 11.32 -33.42
C LEU A 96 48.51 11.76 -31.96
N ALA A 97 48.64 13.07 -31.72
CA ALA A 97 48.63 13.61 -30.37
C ALA A 97 47.27 13.47 -29.70
N SER A 98 46.18 13.75 -30.42
CA SER A 98 44.82 13.44 -29.96
C SER A 98 44.69 11.96 -29.64
N SER A 99 45.09 11.08 -30.57
CA SER A 99 45.02 9.63 -30.35
C SER A 99 45.86 9.18 -29.15
N ALA A 100 47.10 9.66 -28.99
CA ALA A 100 47.97 9.30 -27.87
C ALA A 100 47.39 9.74 -26.52
N TYR A 101 46.83 10.95 -26.47
CA TYR A 101 46.13 11.46 -25.29
C TYR A 101 44.89 10.62 -24.98
N ASP A 102 44.09 10.30 -25.99
CA ASP A 102 42.88 9.50 -25.83
C ASP A 102 43.20 8.05 -25.40
N ILE A 103 44.25 7.45 -25.95
CA ILE A 103 44.74 6.13 -25.56
C ILE A 103 45.18 6.15 -24.09
N LEU A 104 45.96 7.15 -23.68
CA LEU A 104 46.38 7.25 -22.28
C LEU A 104 45.20 7.50 -21.34
N GLN A 105 44.22 8.31 -21.74
CA GLN A 105 43.00 8.54 -20.96
C GLN A 105 42.19 7.25 -20.73
N ASN A 106 42.18 6.36 -21.71
CA ASN A 106 41.46 5.09 -21.65
C ASN A 106 42.24 3.98 -20.92
N VAL A 107 43.58 4.02 -20.97
CA VAL A 107 44.48 3.09 -20.25
C VAL A 107 44.71 3.52 -18.80
N SER A 108 44.59 4.81 -18.49
CA SER A 108 44.82 5.38 -17.16
C SER A 108 44.01 4.69 -16.03
N PRO A 109 42.71 4.36 -16.19
CA PRO A 109 41.97 3.61 -15.18
C PRO A 109 42.58 2.24 -14.89
N MET A 110 43.04 1.50 -15.91
CA MET A 110 43.73 0.22 -15.72
C MET A 110 45.03 0.41 -14.94
N VAL A 111 45.84 1.42 -15.29
CA VAL A 111 47.08 1.76 -14.57
C VAL A 111 46.80 2.15 -13.12
N SER A 112 45.73 2.92 -12.85
CA SER A 112 45.34 3.26 -11.47
C SER A 112 44.96 2.03 -10.66
N ILE A 113 44.23 1.07 -11.24
CA ILE A 113 43.90 -0.20 -10.58
C ILE A 113 45.19 -0.98 -10.25
N ILE A 114 46.15 -1.05 -11.17
CA ILE A 114 47.44 -1.70 -10.88
C ILE A 114 48.19 -0.98 -9.76
N LYS A 115 48.21 0.37 -9.76
CA LYS A 115 48.88 1.17 -8.74
C LYS A 115 48.25 1.01 -7.35
N ASP A 116 46.92 0.99 -7.28
CA ASP A 116 46.18 0.91 -6.03
C ASP A 116 46.27 -0.48 -5.36
N PHE A 117 46.25 -1.55 -6.16
CA PHE A 117 46.23 -2.94 -5.66
C PHE A 117 47.60 -3.63 -5.69
N GLY A 118 48.52 -3.11 -6.47
CA GLY A 118 49.85 -3.66 -6.73
C GLY A 118 50.99 -2.78 -6.25
N ALA A 119 50.75 -1.77 -5.40
CA ALA A 119 51.82 -0.96 -4.82
C ALA A 119 52.97 -1.86 -4.30
N PRO A 120 54.24 -1.58 -4.65
CA PRO A 120 54.77 -0.33 -5.26
C PRO A 120 54.80 -0.28 -6.80
N TYR A 121 54.18 -1.22 -7.51
CA TYR A 121 54.29 -1.36 -8.97
C TYR A 121 53.30 -0.48 -9.76
N GLY A 122 53.55 -0.28 -11.07
CA GLY A 122 52.62 0.37 -12.00
C GLY A 122 52.90 1.86 -12.27
N SER A 123 53.85 2.46 -11.54
CA SER A 123 54.26 3.86 -11.76
C SER A 123 55.00 4.05 -13.10
N MET A 124 55.63 2.99 -13.63
CA MET A 124 56.43 3.07 -14.85
C MET A 124 55.62 2.97 -16.14
N ALA A 125 54.36 2.54 -16.05
CA ALA A 125 53.49 2.26 -17.19
C ALA A 125 53.31 3.48 -18.08
N ILE A 126 53.02 4.62 -17.45
CA ILE A 126 52.77 5.88 -18.14
C ILE A 126 54.02 6.25 -18.94
N GLY A 127 55.20 6.31 -18.32
CA GLY A 127 56.44 6.63 -19.01
C GLY A 127 56.79 5.67 -20.16
N THR A 128 56.49 4.38 -20.01
CA THR A 128 56.66 3.38 -21.09
C THR A 128 55.77 3.68 -22.30
N ILE A 129 54.51 4.03 -22.06
CA ILE A 129 53.54 4.42 -23.10
C ILE A 129 53.96 5.76 -23.74
N CYS A 130 54.40 6.71 -22.94
CA CYS A 130 54.89 8.01 -23.41
C CYS A 130 56.11 7.85 -24.31
N PHE A 131 57.05 6.98 -23.93
CA PHE A 131 58.25 6.67 -24.70
C PHE A 131 57.91 6.09 -26.08
N LEU A 132 56.93 5.19 -26.14
CA LEU A 132 56.43 4.63 -27.40
C LEU A 132 55.94 5.75 -28.34
N PHE A 133 55.16 6.71 -27.83
CA PHE A 133 54.65 7.83 -28.62
C PHE A 133 55.71 8.89 -28.96
N ALA A 134 56.71 9.09 -28.10
CA ALA A 134 57.82 9.99 -28.34
C ALA A 134 58.70 9.53 -29.52
N ASN A 135 58.82 8.22 -29.75
CA ASN A 135 59.56 7.61 -30.87
C ASN A 135 58.78 7.69 -32.22
N ARG A 136 58.12 8.83 -32.42
CA ARG A 136 57.02 9.08 -33.36
C ARG A 136 57.41 9.01 -34.83
N THR A 137 58.62 9.46 -35.17
CA THR A 137 59.08 9.62 -36.56
C THR A 137 59.10 8.30 -37.32
N THR A 138 59.02 7.19 -36.60
CA THR A 138 59.09 5.85 -37.17
C THR A 138 57.88 4.98 -36.89
N MET A 139 56.86 5.47 -36.19
CA MET A 139 55.66 4.70 -35.87
C MET A 139 54.76 4.53 -37.11
N GLU A 140 54.51 3.27 -37.50
CA GLU A 140 53.66 2.95 -38.65
C GLU A 140 52.17 3.15 -38.37
N LYS A 141 51.39 3.48 -39.41
CA LYS A 141 49.91 3.58 -39.38
C LYS A 141 49.25 2.35 -38.74
N LYS A 142 49.87 1.18 -38.85
CA LYS A 142 49.37 -0.09 -38.33
C LYS A 142 49.29 -0.11 -36.80
N ILE A 143 50.28 0.45 -36.09
CA ILE A 143 50.27 0.48 -34.62
C ILE A 143 49.31 1.54 -34.12
N LEU A 144 49.23 2.68 -34.82
CA LEU A 144 48.20 3.66 -34.51
C LEU A 144 46.81 3.04 -34.65
N ALA A 145 46.55 2.29 -35.72
CA ALA A 145 45.30 1.54 -35.88
C ALA A 145 45.08 0.50 -34.77
N THR A 146 46.10 -0.27 -34.40
CA THR A 146 46.02 -1.21 -33.27
C THR A 146 45.69 -0.51 -31.96
N LEU A 147 46.31 0.63 -31.68
CA LEU A 147 46.08 1.37 -30.45
C LEU A 147 44.68 2.01 -30.44
N VAL A 148 44.17 2.47 -31.58
CA VAL A 148 42.79 2.92 -31.74
C VAL A 148 41.80 1.76 -31.57
N ASP A 149 42.08 0.58 -32.12
CA ASP A 149 41.26 -0.62 -31.90
C ASP A 149 41.22 -1.03 -30.42
N ILE A 150 42.34 -0.87 -29.70
CA ILE A 150 42.42 -1.10 -28.25
C ILE A 150 41.60 -0.02 -27.52
N GLN A 151 41.73 1.24 -27.94
CA GLN A 151 40.99 2.38 -27.39
C GLN A 151 39.48 2.18 -27.49
N ASP A 152 38.96 1.79 -28.65
CA ASP A 152 37.53 1.55 -28.90
C ASP A 152 36.95 0.41 -28.05
N ARG A 153 37.81 -0.46 -27.52
CA ARG A 153 37.41 -1.61 -26.68
C ARG A 153 37.60 -1.37 -25.18
N LEU A 154 38.27 -0.28 -24.79
CA LEU A 154 38.44 0.17 -23.40
C LEU A 154 37.35 1.12 -22.82
N PRO A 155 36.30 1.62 -23.53
CA PRO A 155 35.28 2.44 -22.89
C PRO A 155 34.50 1.58 -21.88
N GLY A 156 34.61 1.94 -20.61
CA GLY A 156 34.01 1.19 -19.50
C GLY A 156 34.95 0.96 -18.32
N VAL A 157 36.28 1.12 -18.50
CA VAL A 157 37.23 0.84 -17.42
C VAL A 157 37.06 1.70 -16.18
N ARG A 158 36.55 2.93 -16.35
CA ARG A 158 36.17 3.80 -15.22
C ARG A 158 35.02 3.24 -14.38
N MET A 159 34.07 2.53 -14.98
CA MET A 159 32.99 1.86 -14.24
C MET A 159 33.54 0.77 -13.31
N TYR A 160 34.72 0.21 -13.63
CA TYR A 160 35.34 -0.88 -12.89
C TYR A 160 35.95 -0.41 -11.55
N GLN A 161 36.30 0.87 -11.38
CA GLN A 161 36.77 1.38 -10.08
C GLN A 161 35.71 1.28 -8.97
N HIS A 162 34.41 1.25 -9.31
CA HIS A 162 33.32 1.21 -8.35
C HIS A 162 32.81 -0.19 -8.00
N ILE A 163 33.07 -1.22 -8.82
CA ILE A 163 32.56 -2.59 -8.63
C ILE A 163 33.50 -3.42 -7.72
N TYR A 164 34.62 -2.85 -7.29
CA TYR A 164 35.80 -3.58 -6.84
C TYR A 164 35.92 -3.84 -5.32
N ASN A 165 34.81 -3.78 -4.59
CA ASN A 165 34.82 -3.86 -3.12
C ASN A 165 34.31 -5.19 -2.54
N ASP A 166 33.86 -6.14 -3.36
CA ASP A 166 33.33 -7.41 -2.88
C ASP A 166 34.34 -8.57 -3.04
N ASP A 167 34.38 -9.49 -2.06
CA ASP A 167 35.21 -10.71 -2.07
C ASP A 167 34.62 -11.79 -3.02
N HIS A 168 33.98 -11.39 -4.12
CA HIS A 168 33.26 -12.30 -5.01
C HIS A 168 34.20 -12.91 -6.08
N GLU A 169 33.97 -14.16 -6.46
CA GLU A 169 34.83 -14.91 -7.42
C GLU A 169 34.99 -14.17 -8.76
N LEU A 170 33.91 -13.57 -9.26
CA LEU A 170 33.93 -12.79 -10.49
C LEU A 170 34.77 -11.51 -10.39
N ASP A 171 34.88 -10.89 -9.21
CA ASP A 171 35.72 -9.71 -9.03
C ASP A 171 37.20 -10.10 -9.06
N GLN A 172 37.55 -11.27 -8.51
CA GLN A 172 38.88 -11.86 -8.65
C GLN A 172 39.21 -12.25 -10.10
N GLN A 173 38.21 -12.74 -10.85
CA GLN A 173 38.37 -13.01 -12.29
C GLN A 173 38.56 -11.71 -13.07
N LEU A 174 37.78 -10.67 -12.80
CA LEU A 174 37.92 -9.35 -13.40
C LEU A 174 39.30 -8.74 -13.11
N GLN A 175 39.77 -8.82 -11.86
CA GLN A 175 41.12 -8.43 -11.46
C GLN A 175 42.19 -9.13 -12.29
N THR A 176 42.05 -10.44 -12.46
CA THR A 176 43.00 -11.24 -13.23
C THR A 176 43.01 -10.81 -14.70
N LYS A 177 41.83 -10.55 -15.29
CA LYS A 177 41.74 -10.08 -16.69
C LYS A 177 42.29 -8.67 -16.88
N ILE A 178 42.10 -7.77 -15.90
CA ILE A 178 42.68 -6.42 -15.93
C ILE A 178 44.21 -6.47 -15.85
N VAL A 179 44.75 -7.35 -15.00
CA VAL A 179 46.20 -7.58 -14.91
C VAL A 179 46.76 -8.18 -16.21
N ASP A 180 46.03 -9.13 -16.83
CA ASP A 180 46.42 -9.71 -18.12
C ASP A 180 46.41 -8.69 -19.26
N ALA A 181 45.40 -7.81 -19.29
CA ALA A 181 45.30 -6.72 -20.25
C ALA A 181 46.43 -5.70 -20.05
N TYR A 182 46.76 -5.37 -18.81
CA TYR A 182 47.87 -4.48 -18.46
C TYR A 182 49.22 -5.06 -18.91
N ASP A 183 49.54 -6.30 -18.51
CA ASP A 183 50.80 -6.97 -18.87
C ASP A 183 50.94 -7.06 -20.40
N SER A 184 49.87 -7.45 -21.10
CA SER A 184 49.86 -7.54 -22.56
C SER A 184 50.07 -6.17 -23.22
N PHE A 185 49.44 -5.11 -22.72
CA PHE A 185 49.54 -3.76 -23.29
C PHE A 185 50.94 -3.14 -23.08
N ILE A 186 51.52 -3.36 -21.91
CA ILE A 186 52.88 -2.91 -21.63
C ILE A 186 53.91 -3.72 -22.42
N ASP A 187 53.75 -5.04 -22.52
CA ASP A 187 54.59 -5.89 -23.38
C ASP A 187 54.54 -5.45 -24.85
N PHE A 188 53.35 -5.14 -25.35
CA PHE A 188 53.17 -4.57 -26.68
C PHE A 188 53.92 -3.23 -26.81
N SER A 189 53.78 -2.34 -25.83
CA SER A 189 54.42 -1.02 -25.84
C SER A 189 55.95 -1.10 -25.82
N ILE A 190 56.51 -2.00 -25.01
CA ILE A 190 57.95 -2.26 -24.94
C ILE A 190 58.43 -2.84 -26.28
N SER A 191 57.77 -3.88 -26.78
CA SER A 191 58.18 -4.58 -28.01
C SER A 191 58.09 -3.67 -29.24
N ALA A 192 57.04 -2.85 -29.32
CA ALA A 192 56.90 -1.83 -30.35
C ALA A 192 58.04 -0.80 -30.25
N SER A 193 58.34 -0.30 -29.05
CA SER A 193 59.43 0.66 -28.84
C SER A 193 60.79 0.08 -29.27
N GLU A 194 61.09 -1.18 -28.92
CA GLU A 194 62.33 -1.86 -29.32
C GLU A 194 62.42 -2.10 -30.83
N PHE A 195 61.29 -2.47 -31.45
CA PHE A 195 61.20 -2.69 -32.90
C PHE A 195 61.57 -1.42 -33.67
N TYR A 196 61.02 -0.26 -33.29
CA TYR A 196 61.34 1.00 -33.95
C TYR A 196 62.70 1.58 -33.56
N SER A 197 63.34 1.13 -32.50
CA SER A 197 64.65 1.67 -32.14
C SER A 197 65.83 1.01 -32.89
N CYS A 198 65.54 0.01 -33.72
CA CYS A 198 66.51 -0.62 -34.59
C CYS A 198 66.74 0.22 -35.86
N GLY A 199 68.01 0.48 -36.20
CA GLY A 199 68.39 1.34 -37.33
C GLY A 199 67.86 0.83 -38.68
N THR A 200 67.77 1.73 -39.67
CA THR A 200 67.09 1.57 -40.98
C THR A 200 67.43 0.27 -41.71
N ILE A 201 68.68 -0.19 -41.64
CA ILE A 201 69.14 -1.43 -42.30
C ILE A 201 68.74 -2.70 -41.53
N ARG A 202 68.77 -2.68 -40.19
CA ARG A 202 68.24 -3.79 -39.36
C ARG A 202 66.72 -3.85 -39.41
N ARG A 203 66.04 -2.72 -39.57
CA ARG A 203 64.59 -2.66 -39.82
C ARG A 203 64.22 -3.33 -41.14
N TRP A 204 64.98 -3.10 -42.21
CA TRP A 204 64.76 -3.78 -43.49
C TRP A 204 64.92 -5.31 -43.37
N ILE A 205 65.95 -5.78 -42.66
CA ILE A 205 66.19 -7.22 -42.45
C ILE A 205 65.11 -7.85 -41.54
N ARG A 206 64.65 -7.14 -40.50
CA ARG A 206 63.53 -7.60 -39.65
C ARG A 206 62.17 -7.52 -40.35
N ALA A 207 61.95 -6.54 -41.22
CA ALA A 207 60.72 -6.46 -42.01
C ALA A 207 60.58 -7.66 -42.97
N ILE A 208 61.71 -8.21 -43.43
CA ILE A 208 61.74 -9.44 -44.24
C ILE A 208 61.53 -10.71 -43.38
N GLN A 209 61.88 -10.69 -42.08
CA GLN A 209 61.66 -11.79 -41.13
C GLN A 209 60.35 -11.68 -40.31
N GLY A 210 59.51 -10.67 -40.59
CA GLY A 210 58.09 -10.66 -40.26
C GLY A 210 57.66 -9.71 -39.15
N THR A 211 56.65 -8.89 -39.42
CA THR A 211 55.86 -8.11 -38.43
C THR A 211 55.02 -8.99 -37.51
N ALA A 212 55.10 -10.31 -37.66
CA ALA A 212 54.24 -11.30 -37.02
C ALA A 212 54.28 -11.25 -35.49
N GLU A 213 55.40 -10.85 -34.88
CA GLU A 213 55.52 -10.76 -33.42
C GLU A 213 54.73 -9.57 -32.84
N VAL A 214 54.85 -8.38 -33.45
CA VAL A 214 54.10 -7.18 -33.04
C VAL A 214 52.60 -7.38 -33.31
N ASP A 215 52.26 -8.02 -34.43
CA ASP A 215 50.88 -8.37 -34.77
C ASP A 215 50.29 -9.39 -33.78
N ALA A 216 51.04 -10.40 -33.37
CA ALA A 216 50.61 -11.37 -32.37
C ALA A 216 50.42 -10.73 -30.97
N LEU A 217 51.25 -9.76 -30.60
CA LEU A 217 51.07 -8.99 -29.37
C LEU A 217 49.85 -8.07 -29.45
N ALA A 218 49.62 -7.42 -30.59
CA ALA A 218 48.42 -6.63 -30.85
C ALA A 218 47.13 -7.48 -30.71
N GLU A 219 47.08 -8.66 -31.34
CA GLU A 219 45.98 -9.61 -31.22
C GLU A 219 45.78 -10.08 -29.77
N ARG A 220 46.88 -10.30 -29.02
CA ARG A 220 46.83 -10.66 -27.61
C ARG A 220 46.19 -9.56 -26.77
N VAL A 221 46.63 -8.31 -26.94
CA VAL A 221 46.04 -7.17 -26.21
C VAL A 221 44.55 -7.07 -26.53
N GLN A 222 44.21 -7.10 -27.82
CA GLN A 222 42.83 -7.07 -28.29
C GLN A 222 41.97 -8.16 -27.65
N LYS A 223 42.48 -9.39 -27.56
CA LYS A 223 41.81 -10.52 -26.90
C LYS A 223 41.62 -10.26 -25.40
N THR A 224 42.67 -9.84 -24.70
CA THR A 224 42.60 -9.59 -23.25
C THR A 224 41.62 -8.47 -22.88
N VAL A 225 41.53 -7.41 -23.70
CA VAL A 225 40.57 -6.33 -23.48
C VAL A 225 39.12 -6.81 -23.70
N VAL A 226 38.87 -7.66 -24.71
CA VAL A 226 37.56 -8.28 -24.90
C VAL A 226 37.20 -9.20 -23.74
N ASP A 227 38.15 -9.97 -23.21
CA ASP A 227 37.92 -10.82 -22.04
C ASP A 227 37.52 -10.01 -20.80
N VAL A 228 38.16 -8.84 -20.55
CA VAL A 228 37.75 -7.93 -19.47
C VAL A 228 36.30 -7.51 -19.65
N ARG A 229 35.92 -7.09 -20.86
CA ARG A 229 34.56 -6.66 -21.17
C ARG A 229 33.53 -7.76 -20.92
N LEU A 230 33.80 -8.99 -21.35
CA LEU A 230 32.88 -10.13 -21.17
C LEU A 230 32.59 -10.41 -19.69
N VAL A 231 33.64 -10.42 -18.85
CA VAL A 231 33.48 -10.63 -17.40
C VAL A 231 32.67 -9.49 -16.78
N CYS A 232 32.85 -8.26 -17.25
CA CYS A 232 32.06 -7.11 -16.80
C CYS A 232 30.58 -7.21 -17.18
N GLU A 233 30.27 -7.63 -18.40
CA GLU A 233 28.89 -7.84 -18.85
C GLU A 233 28.19 -8.92 -17.99
N GLU A 234 28.92 -9.97 -17.59
CA GLU A 234 28.41 -10.98 -16.66
C GLU A 234 28.16 -10.42 -15.25
N LEU A 235 29.11 -9.65 -14.69
CA LEU A 235 28.96 -8.98 -13.40
C LEU A 235 27.77 -8.02 -13.38
N LEU A 236 27.62 -7.21 -14.43
CA LEU A 236 26.51 -6.27 -14.56
C LEU A 236 25.18 -7.00 -14.66
N SER A 237 25.12 -8.10 -15.42
CA SER A 237 23.92 -8.96 -15.49
C SER A 237 23.55 -9.53 -14.13
N LYS A 238 24.52 -10.04 -13.36
CA LYS A 238 24.28 -10.55 -11.99
C LYS A 238 23.80 -9.46 -11.04
N ASN A 239 24.44 -8.29 -11.05
CA ASN A 239 24.03 -7.16 -10.21
C ASN A 239 22.63 -6.66 -10.56
N VAL A 240 22.30 -6.58 -11.85
CA VAL A 240 20.93 -6.24 -12.29
C VAL A 240 19.93 -7.27 -11.81
N ASN A 241 20.27 -8.57 -11.84
CA ASN A 241 19.39 -9.62 -11.33
C ASN A 241 19.21 -9.54 -9.81
N ALA A 242 20.28 -9.31 -9.05
CA ALA A 242 20.22 -9.13 -7.60
C ALA A 242 19.35 -7.91 -7.22
N VAL A 243 19.54 -6.78 -7.91
CA VAL A 243 18.72 -5.58 -7.71
C VAL A 243 17.26 -5.84 -8.05
N LYS A 244 16.96 -6.55 -9.14
CA LYS A 244 15.59 -6.93 -9.51
C LYS A 244 14.94 -7.82 -8.46
N GLU A 245 15.68 -8.77 -7.89
CA GLU A 245 15.16 -9.67 -6.87
C GLU A 245 14.90 -8.94 -5.55
N ASN A 246 15.84 -8.10 -5.10
CA ASN A 246 15.64 -7.23 -3.94
C ASN A 246 14.44 -6.29 -4.15
N LEU A 247 14.25 -5.76 -5.36
CA LEU A 247 13.09 -4.92 -5.68
C LEU A 247 11.77 -5.70 -5.60
N ARG A 248 11.75 -6.97 -6.02
CA ARG A 248 10.58 -7.84 -5.87
C ARG A 248 10.28 -8.13 -4.40
N GLU A 249 11.30 -8.44 -3.61
CA GLU A 249 11.16 -8.67 -2.17
C GLU A 249 10.60 -7.44 -1.45
N VAL A 250 11.18 -6.26 -1.69
CA VAL A 250 10.69 -4.99 -1.12
C VAL A 250 9.25 -4.69 -1.57
N LYS A 251 8.91 -5.01 -2.82
CA LYS A 251 7.53 -4.85 -3.32
C LYS A 251 6.57 -5.80 -2.61
N GLN A 252 6.98 -7.05 -2.38
CA GLN A 252 6.20 -8.05 -1.67
C GLN A 252 5.94 -7.63 -0.22
N GLN A 253 6.99 -7.21 0.51
CA GLN A 253 6.88 -6.68 1.87
C GLN A 253 5.95 -5.46 1.95
N ASN A 254 5.97 -4.58 0.94
CA ASN A 254 5.05 -3.44 0.89
C ASN A 254 3.59 -3.84 0.70
N VAL A 255 3.31 -4.93 -0.02
CA VAL A 255 1.94 -5.45 -0.18
C VAL A 255 1.45 -6.04 1.15
N GLU A 256 2.30 -6.81 1.83
CA GLU A 256 1.99 -7.41 3.13
C GLU A 256 1.72 -6.34 4.20
N LEU A 257 2.60 -5.33 4.34
CA LEU A 257 2.41 -4.22 5.27
C LEU A 257 1.13 -3.42 4.99
N LYS A 258 0.78 -3.21 3.71
CA LYS A 258 -0.50 -2.57 3.35
C LYS A 258 -1.70 -3.43 3.76
N GLY A 259 -1.59 -4.76 3.65
CA GLY A 259 -2.59 -5.69 4.14
C GLY A 259 -2.79 -5.59 5.66
N GLU A 260 -1.69 -5.58 6.41
CA GLU A 260 -1.71 -5.44 7.88
C GLU A 260 -2.32 -4.10 8.33
N ILE A 261 -1.91 -2.99 7.70
CA ILE A 261 -2.49 -1.66 7.97
C ILE A 261 -4.00 -1.65 7.68
N GLY A 262 -4.43 -2.30 6.60
CA GLY A 262 -5.85 -2.48 6.28
C GLY A 262 -6.61 -3.24 7.36
N GLY A 263 -6.04 -4.36 7.83
CA GLY A 263 -6.60 -5.18 8.91
C GLY A 263 -6.73 -4.42 10.23
N LEU A 264 -5.66 -3.73 10.66
CA LEU A 264 -5.66 -2.91 11.88
C LEU A 264 -6.68 -1.77 11.81
N LYS A 265 -6.82 -1.13 10.64
CA LYS A 265 -7.81 -0.07 10.44
C LYS A 265 -9.25 -0.59 10.59
N SER A 266 -9.53 -1.80 10.10
CA SER A 266 -10.84 -2.45 10.31
C SER A 266 -11.09 -2.71 11.80
N GLN A 267 -10.12 -3.29 12.51
CA GLN A 267 -10.25 -3.59 13.95
C GLN A 267 -10.48 -2.33 14.78
N ILE A 268 -9.74 -1.25 14.52
CA ILE A 268 -9.95 0.05 15.21
C ILE A 268 -11.37 0.57 14.93
N SER A 269 -11.86 0.44 13.70
CA SER A 269 -13.21 0.85 13.32
C SER A 269 -14.27 0.06 14.10
N ASP A 270 -14.12 -1.25 14.19
CA ASP A 270 -15.07 -2.12 14.90
C ASP A 270 -15.10 -1.83 16.41
N MET A 271 -13.93 -1.63 17.02
CA MET A 271 -13.83 -1.25 18.43
C MET A 271 -14.46 0.12 18.72
N GLN A 272 -14.25 1.10 17.83
CA GLN A 272 -14.87 2.42 17.97
C GLN A 272 -16.39 2.34 17.89
N ASN A 273 -16.92 1.60 16.92
CA ASN A 273 -18.36 1.40 16.78
C ASN A 273 -18.96 0.72 18.01
N HIS A 274 -18.28 -0.31 18.53
CA HIS A 274 -18.72 -0.96 19.77
C HIS A 274 -18.71 0.00 20.96
N HIS A 275 -17.67 0.84 21.10
CA HIS A 275 -17.60 1.85 22.14
C HIS A 275 -18.72 2.90 22.03
N ASP A 276 -19.00 3.39 20.83
CA ASP A 276 -20.03 4.41 20.60
C ASP A 276 -21.44 3.87 20.94
N ILE A 277 -21.75 2.64 20.52
CA ILE A 277 -23.01 1.97 20.88
C ILE A 277 -23.11 1.74 22.40
N GLU A 278 -22.01 1.36 23.04
CA GLU A 278 -21.97 1.16 24.50
C GLU A 278 -22.19 2.47 25.28
N VAL A 279 -21.67 3.59 24.78
CA VAL A 279 -21.96 4.92 25.34
C VAL A 279 -23.44 5.26 25.20
N VAL A 280 -24.02 5.07 24.01
CA VAL A 280 -25.46 5.30 23.78
C VAL A 280 -26.31 4.43 24.70
N ARG A 281 -25.98 3.15 24.84
CA ARG A 281 -26.67 2.21 25.74
C ARG A 281 -26.70 2.72 27.18
N LYS A 282 -25.56 3.21 27.68
CA LYS A 282 -25.44 3.78 29.04
C LYS A 282 -26.27 5.07 29.19
N LEU A 283 -26.24 5.96 28.19
CA LEU A 283 -27.04 7.20 28.22
C LEU A 283 -28.54 6.92 28.21
N LEU A 284 -28.97 5.86 27.52
CA LEU A 284 -30.35 5.40 27.49
C LEU A 284 -30.78 4.63 28.76
N GLY A 285 -29.83 4.29 29.64
CA GLY A 285 -30.12 3.53 30.86
C GLY A 285 -30.51 2.06 30.62
N LEU A 286 -30.10 1.50 29.48
CA LEU A 286 -30.47 0.14 29.09
C LEU A 286 -29.48 -0.90 29.63
N GLU A 287 -29.98 -2.05 30.05
CA GLU A 287 -29.14 -3.21 30.39
C GLU A 287 -28.46 -3.80 29.16
N ALA A 288 -27.36 -4.54 29.37
CA ALA A 288 -26.62 -5.14 28.27
C ALA A 288 -27.40 -6.35 27.75
N VAL A 289 -28.13 -6.17 26.65
CA VAL A 289 -28.82 -7.26 25.95
C VAL A 289 -28.02 -7.58 24.69
N SER A 290 -27.70 -8.86 24.49
CA SER A 290 -27.06 -9.33 23.26
C SER A 290 -28.08 -9.54 22.15
N ASP A 291 -27.68 -9.32 20.90
CA ASP A 291 -28.53 -9.55 19.72
C ASP A 291 -29.04 -11.00 19.68
N ALA A 292 -28.20 -11.96 20.07
CA ALA A 292 -28.56 -13.37 20.18
C ALA A 292 -29.67 -13.62 21.23
N ALA A 293 -29.65 -12.87 22.34
CA ALA A 293 -30.70 -12.97 23.35
C ALA A 293 -32.02 -12.39 22.84
N GLN A 294 -31.99 -11.29 22.07
CA GLN A 294 -33.20 -10.72 21.46
C GLN A 294 -33.83 -11.68 20.44
N LEU A 295 -33.02 -12.31 19.59
CA LEU A 295 -33.52 -13.33 18.64
C LEU A 295 -34.06 -14.57 19.37
N ALA A 296 -33.38 -15.04 20.42
CA ALA A 296 -33.87 -16.15 21.23
C ALA A 296 -35.20 -15.81 21.92
N GLN A 297 -35.38 -14.56 22.36
CA GLN A 297 -36.63 -14.06 22.92
C GLN A 297 -37.75 -14.03 21.87
N LEU A 298 -37.46 -13.57 20.65
CA LEU A 298 -38.40 -13.60 19.52
C LEU A 298 -38.88 -15.02 19.22
N GLU A 299 -37.96 -15.98 19.09
CA GLU A 299 -38.29 -17.38 18.82
C GLU A 299 -39.02 -18.07 19.98
N ARG A 300 -38.72 -17.69 21.22
CA ARG A 300 -39.47 -18.16 22.39
C ARG A 300 -40.90 -17.62 22.37
N HIS A 301 -41.06 -16.32 22.12
CA HIS A 301 -42.37 -15.67 22.06
C HIS A 301 -43.22 -16.26 20.93
N ARG A 302 -42.64 -16.43 19.73
CA ARG A 302 -43.32 -17.06 18.59
C ARG A 302 -43.86 -18.46 18.93
N ARG A 303 -43.06 -19.29 19.62
CA ARG A 303 -43.51 -20.62 20.08
C ARG A 303 -44.62 -20.54 21.13
N ASN A 304 -44.57 -19.57 22.04
CA ASN A 304 -45.62 -19.39 23.05
C ASN A 304 -46.95 -18.97 22.41
N VAL A 305 -46.92 -18.01 21.48
CA VAL A 305 -48.10 -17.57 20.73
C VAL A 305 -48.69 -18.73 19.93
N ALA A 306 -47.84 -19.45 19.18
CA ALA A 306 -48.28 -20.61 18.41
C ALA A 306 -48.91 -21.70 19.29
N ALA A 307 -48.35 -21.95 20.49
CA ALA A 307 -48.89 -22.93 21.43
C ALA A 307 -50.26 -22.52 22.00
N GLU A 308 -50.50 -21.22 22.23
CA GLU A 308 -51.78 -20.73 22.78
C GLU A 308 -52.92 -20.84 21.75
N PHE A 309 -52.63 -20.60 20.47
CA PHE A 309 -53.61 -20.58 19.38
C PHE A 309 -53.60 -21.85 18.49
N GLN A 310 -53.05 -22.98 18.96
CA GLN A 310 -53.11 -24.24 18.23
C GLN A 310 -54.55 -24.69 17.95
N GLU A 311 -54.75 -25.39 16.82
CA GLU A 311 -56.06 -25.82 16.27
C GLU A 311 -57.02 -26.45 17.28
N SER A 312 -56.52 -27.12 18.32
CA SER A 312 -57.35 -27.74 19.37
C SER A 312 -58.21 -26.73 20.16
N ASN A 313 -57.90 -25.43 20.07
CA ASN A 313 -58.57 -24.37 20.83
C ASN A 313 -59.49 -23.47 19.98
N CYS A 314 -59.60 -23.69 18.66
CA CYS A 314 -60.39 -22.85 17.76
C CYS A 314 -61.58 -23.64 17.19
N TYR A 315 -62.81 -23.13 17.34
CA TYR A 315 -64.03 -23.71 16.77
C TYR A 315 -64.38 -23.11 15.38
N ALA A 316 -63.39 -22.51 14.71
CA ALA A 316 -63.55 -21.76 13.46
C ALA A 316 -63.54 -22.68 12.23
N GLU A 317 -64.17 -22.22 11.13
CA GLU A 317 -64.12 -22.92 9.83
C GLU A 317 -62.74 -22.82 9.16
N MET A 318 -61.94 -21.80 9.50
CA MET A 318 -60.58 -21.61 9.00
C MET A 318 -59.55 -21.75 10.12
N THR A 319 -58.36 -22.24 9.76
CA THR A 319 -57.24 -22.27 10.72
C THR A 319 -56.71 -20.84 10.94
N PRO A 320 -56.13 -20.52 12.11
CA PRO A 320 -55.51 -19.22 12.34
C PRO A 320 -54.51 -18.82 11.25
N GLU A 321 -53.75 -19.76 10.70
CA GLU A 321 -52.80 -19.52 9.61
C GLU A 321 -53.49 -19.08 8.31
N GLN A 322 -54.67 -19.64 8.00
CA GLN A 322 -55.44 -19.25 6.83
C GLN A 322 -55.94 -17.80 6.97
N HIS A 323 -56.48 -17.43 8.13
CA HIS A 323 -56.88 -16.05 8.41
C HIS A 323 -55.69 -15.07 8.31
N LEU A 324 -54.53 -15.43 8.85
CA LEU A 324 -53.33 -14.60 8.74
C LEU A 324 -52.91 -14.40 7.27
N GLN A 325 -52.98 -15.44 6.44
CA GLN A 325 -52.70 -15.34 5.00
C GLN A 325 -53.70 -14.44 4.26
N GLU A 326 -54.96 -14.41 4.67
CA GLU A 326 -55.97 -13.50 4.10
C GLU A 326 -55.70 -12.04 4.51
N ILE A 327 -55.24 -11.81 5.75
CA ILE A 327 -54.78 -10.48 6.17
C ILE A 327 -53.63 -10.03 5.28
N GLU A 328 -52.61 -10.88 5.07
CA GLU A 328 -51.47 -10.58 4.19
C GLU A 328 -51.90 -10.28 2.76
N LYS A 329 -52.82 -11.06 2.20
CA LYS A 329 -53.32 -10.87 0.81
C LYS A 329 -54.23 -9.65 0.65
N GLY A 330 -54.76 -9.12 1.75
CA GLY A 330 -55.66 -7.96 1.73
C GLY A 330 -54.98 -6.69 1.21
N SER A 331 -55.76 -5.82 0.57
CA SER A 331 -55.27 -4.56 -0.01
C SER A 331 -54.56 -3.68 1.01
N ASP A 332 -55.11 -3.54 2.22
CA ASP A 332 -54.55 -2.69 3.27
C ASP A 332 -53.12 -3.10 3.65
N PHE A 333 -52.88 -4.41 3.78
CA PHE A 333 -51.56 -4.94 4.09
C PHE A 333 -50.63 -4.80 2.89
N GLN A 334 -51.07 -5.16 1.69
CA GLN A 334 -50.25 -5.08 0.49
C GLN A 334 -49.85 -3.63 0.16
N ASP A 335 -50.78 -2.68 0.24
CA ASP A 335 -50.54 -1.26 0.01
C ASP A 335 -49.59 -0.69 1.05
N TRP A 336 -49.79 -1.05 2.33
CA TRP A 336 -48.83 -0.70 3.38
C TRP A 336 -47.48 -1.41 3.22
N PHE A 337 -47.40 -2.61 2.66
CA PHE A 337 -46.14 -3.33 2.52
C PHE A 337 -45.28 -2.78 1.35
N GLN A 338 -45.88 -2.00 0.44
CA GLN A 338 -45.16 -1.43 -0.72
C GLN A 338 -43.96 -0.56 -0.30
N PRO A 339 -42.76 -0.76 -0.87
CA PRO A 339 -41.51 -0.15 -0.38
C PRO A 339 -41.38 1.36 -0.58
N LYS A 340 -42.31 2.03 -1.28
CA LYS A 340 -42.16 3.44 -1.70
C LYS A 340 -42.79 4.48 -0.77
N ARG A 341 -43.49 4.06 0.27
CA ARG A 341 -44.27 4.98 1.13
C ARG A 341 -43.97 4.73 2.59
N SER A 342 -43.75 5.75 3.40
CA SER A 342 -43.75 5.55 4.86
C SER A 342 -45.18 5.30 5.33
N GLY A 343 -45.38 4.43 6.32
CA GLY A 343 -46.71 4.14 6.84
C GLY A 343 -46.69 3.33 8.14
N LEU A 344 -47.71 3.54 8.97
CA LEU A 344 -48.02 2.77 10.17
C LEU A 344 -49.25 1.88 9.89
N LEU A 345 -49.10 0.57 10.02
CA LEU A 345 -50.20 -0.38 10.03
C LEU A 345 -50.43 -0.87 11.46
N VAL A 346 -51.64 -0.66 11.98
CA VAL A 346 -52.08 -1.18 13.28
C VAL A 346 -53.06 -2.32 13.05
N LEU A 347 -52.68 -3.52 13.48
CA LEU A 347 -53.55 -4.70 13.47
C LEU A 347 -54.21 -4.86 14.83
N SER A 348 -55.52 -4.68 14.87
CA SER A 348 -56.33 -4.80 16.08
C SER A 348 -57.06 -6.14 16.08
N GLY A 349 -56.42 -7.14 16.68
CA GLY A 349 -56.95 -8.50 16.76
C GLY A 349 -57.88 -8.68 17.96
N ARG A 350 -59.10 -9.16 17.74
CA ARG A 350 -60.01 -9.56 18.82
C ARG A 350 -59.87 -11.06 19.08
N ASN A 351 -59.33 -11.41 20.25
CA ASN A 351 -59.28 -12.80 20.72
C ASN A 351 -60.69 -13.27 21.10
N GLU A 352 -61.02 -14.52 20.81
CA GLU A 352 -62.21 -15.18 21.35
C GLU A 352 -61.97 -15.81 22.71
N VAL A 353 -60.76 -16.34 22.90
CA VAL A 353 -60.33 -16.86 24.18
C VAL A 353 -60.07 -15.68 25.11
N VAL A 354 -61.05 -15.39 25.98
CA VAL A 354 -61.03 -14.25 26.92
C VAL A 354 -59.80 -14.27 27.82
N GLU A 355 -59.28 -15.45 28.14
CA GLU A 355 -58.11 -15.64 29.01
C GLU A 355 -56.77 -15.69 28.24
N ALA A 356 -56.78 -15.53 26.92
CA ALA A 356 -55.56 -15.57 26.13
C ALA A 356 -54.62 -14.42 26.49
N SER A 357 -53.40 -14.80 26.81
CA SER A 357 -52.32 -13.92 27.21
C SER A 357 -51.65 -13.22 26.03
N HIS A 358 -51.69 -13.79 24.84
CA HIS A 358 -51.19 -13.22 23.57
C HIS A 358 -52.33 -12.74 22.66
N CYS A 359 -52.01 -12.08 21.54
CA CYS A 359 -53.02 -11.71 20.53
C CYS A 359 -52.93 -12.67 19.34
N TRP A 360 -54.07 -13.13 18.82
CA TRP A 360 -54.09 -14.12 17.74
C TRP A 360 -53.47 -13.61 16.42
N VAL A 361 -53.42 -12.28 16.22
CA VAL A 361 -52.74 -11.66 15.05
C VAL A 361 -51.24 -11.40 15.27
N SER A 362 -50.73 -11.58 16.49
CA SER A 362 -49.30 -11.43 16.79
C SER A 362 -48.36 -12.24 15.89
N PRO A 363 -48.68 -13.49 15.46
CA PRO A 363 -47.79 -14.26 14.59
C PRO A 363 -47.37 -13.50 13.32
N LEU A 364 -48.24 -12.66 12.76
CA LEU A 364 -47.91 -11.86 11.58
C LEU A 364 -46.74 -10.89 11.82
N ALA A 365 -46.76 -10.20 12.97
CA ALA A 365 -45.68 -9.30 13.35
C ALA A 365 -44.38 -10.07 13.65
N LEU A 366 -44.50 -11.21 14.33
CA LEU A 366 -43.34 -12.03 14.69
C LEU A 366 -42.67 -12.66 13.46
N ASP A 367 -43.46 -13.17 12.52
CA ASP A 367 -42.95 -13.74 11.27
C ASP A 367 -42.36 -12.67 10.37
N LEU A 368 -42.97 -11.48 10.30
CA LEU A 368 -42.38 -10.34 9.59
C LEU A 368 -41.04 -9.93 10.21
N ALA A 369 -40.97 -9.80 11.54
CA ALA A 369 -39.73 -9.47 12.24
C ALA A 369 -38.66 -10.53 12.03
N ALA A 370 -39.00 -11.82 12.12
CA ALA A 370 -38.08 -12.92 11.89
C ALA A 370 -37.57 -12.97 10.44
N LYS A 371 -38.48 -12.79 9.47
CA LYS A 371 -38.14 -12.71 8.05
C LYS A 371 -37.15 -11.58 7.79
N LEU A 372 -37.46 -10.36 8.23
CA LEU A 372 -36.61 -9.20 8.02
C LEU A 372 -35.28 -9.29 8.80
N ALA A 373 -35.27 -9.91 9.98
CA ALA A 373 -34.04 -10.16 10.73
C ALA A 373 -33.13 -11.21 10.05
N SER A 374 -33.70 -12.13 9.28
CA SER A 374 -32.95 -13.13 8.51
C SER A 374 -32.41 -12.60 7.17
N GLU A 375 -33.03 -11.56 6.63
CA GLU A 375 -32.56 -10.84 5.45
C GLU A 375 -31.33 -9.97 5.80
N ASN A 376 -30.47 -9.67 4.81
CA ASN A 376 -29.28 -8.85 5.07
C ASN A 376 -29.68 -7.50 5.69
N ALA A 377 -29.18 -7.21 6.89
CA ALA A 377 -29.47 -5.97 7.62
C ALA A 377 -29.18 -4.70 6.81
N ASP A 378 -28.27 -4.79 5.84
CA ASP A 378 -27.92 -3.69 4.94
C ASP A 378 -29.04 -3.29 3.97
N SER A 379 -29.89 -4.23 3.55
CA SER A 379 -30.96 -3.98 2.57
C SER A 379 -32.28 -3.55 3.19
N ALA A 380 -32.61 -4.08 4.38
CA ALA A 380 -33.88 -3.79 5.06
C ALA A 380 -33.67 -3.77 6.58
N PRO A 381 -33.11 -2.68 7.15
CA PRO A 381 -32.91 -2.55 8.59
C PRO A 381 -34.24 -2.73 9.33
N CYS A 382 -34.31 -3.73 10.21
CA CYS A 382 -35.52 -4.05 10.97
C CYS A 382 -35.22 -4.08 12.47
N VAL A 383 -35.98 -3.31 13.22
CA VAL A 383 -35.97 -3.30 14.69
C VAL A 383 -37.31 -3.77 15.21
N PHE A 384 -37.31 -4.44 16.36
CA PHE A 384 -38.55 -4.94 16.94
C PHE A 384 -38.59 -4.81 18.46
N TYR A 385 -39.81 -4.77 19.01
CA TYR A 385 -40.05 -4.79 20.45
C TYR A 385 -41.29 -5.62 20.78
N LEU A 386 -41.16 -6.49 21.77
CA LEU A 386 -42.21 -7.41 22.22
C LEU A 386 -42.68 -6.97 23.62
N LEU A 387 -43.84 -6.33 23.71
CA LEU A 387 -44.36 -5.83 24.99
C LEU A 387 -44.99 -6.94 25.83
N GLY A 388 -45.03 -6.73 27.15
CA GLY A 388 -45.67 -7.58 28.15
C GLY A 388 -44.92 -8.86 28.49
N HIS A 389 -43.74 -9.09 27.90
CA HIS A 389 -42.89 -10.21 28.27
C HIS A 389 -42.04 -9.92 29.53
N LEU A 390 -41.77 -8.65 29.84
CA LEU A 390 -40.92 -8.26 30.96
C LEU A 390 -41.73 -8.06 32.25
N SER A 391 -41.23 -8.61 33.36
CA SER A 391 -41.83 -8.43 34.69
C SER A 391 -41.78 -6.96 35.13
N THR A 392 -40.73 -6.25 34.73
CA THR A 392 -40.51 -4.81 34.94
C THR A 392 -40.14 -4.13 33.62
N GLY A 393 -40.77 -3.00 33.30
CA GLY A 393 -40.51 -2.26 32.05
C GLY A 393 -41.78 -2.09 31.20
N ASP A 394 -41.59 -1.92 29.89
CA ASP A 394 -42.63 -1.71 28.86
C ASP A 394 -43.33 -0.33 28.88
N THR A 395 -42.68 0.70 29.41
CA THR A 395 -43.15 2.08 29.21
C THR A 395 -42.80 2.59 27.81
N THR A 396 -43.45 3.66 27.34
CA THR A 396 -43.07 4.31 26.06
C THR A 396 -41.58 4.68 26.03
N VAL A 397 -41.01 5.07 27.17
CA VAL A 397 -39.60 5.46 27.33
C VAL A 397 -38.69 4.26 27.10
N ASP A 398 -39.04 3.10 27.66
CA ASP A 398 -38.26 1.86 27.52
C ASP A 398 -38.27 1.37 26.08
N VAL A 399 -39.45 1.37 25.44
CA VAL A 399 -39.62 0.95 24.05
C VAL A 399 -38.81 1.86 23.13
N LEU A 400 -39.00 3.19 23.21
CA LEU A 400 -38.27 4.12 22.35
C LEU A 400 -36.75 4.02 22.55
N SER A 401 -36.29 3.90 23.79
CA SER A 401 -34.87 3.72 24.10
C SER A 401 -34.30 2.46 23.44
N SER A 402 -35.01 1.33 23.57
CA SER A 402 -34.59 0.07 22.94
C SER A 402 -34.56 0.18 21.41
N LEU A 403 -35.59 0.78 20.79
CA LEU A 403 -35.63 0.99 19.35
C LEU A 403 -34.48 1.89 18.86
N ILE A 404 -34.18 2.98 19.57
CA ILE A 404 -33.05 3.86 19.24
C ILE A 404 -31.74 3.08 19.27
N LEU A 405 -31.51 2.30 20.32
CA LEU A 405 -30.29 1.49 20.42
C LEU A 405 -30.19 0.48 19.27
N GLN A 406 -31.27 -0.25 18.97
CA GLN A 406 -31.31 -1.21 17.87
C GLN A 406 -31.06 -0.52 16.51
N LEU A 407 -31.68 0.63 16.25
CA LEU A 407 -31.50 1.39 15.01
C LEU A 407 -30.05 1.82 14.81
N LEU A 408 -29.41 2.32 15.86
CA LEU A 408 -28.01 2.75 15.80
C LEU A 408 -27.07 1.56 15.66
N SER A 409 -27.37 0.44 16.31
CA SER A 409 -26.63 -0.83 16.18
C SER A 409 -26.72 -1.41 14.77
N LEU A 410 -27.83 -1.21 14.06
CA LEU A 410 -27.98 -1.62 12.65
C LEU A 410 -27.27 -0.68 11.67
N ASN A 411 -26.89 0.54 12.09
CA ASN A 411 -26.28 1.54 11.21
C ASN A 411 -24.93 2.04 11.75
N LYS A 412 -24.05 1.10 12.12
CA LYS A 412 -22.70 1.38 12.65
C LYS A 412 -21.88 2.23 11.68
N GLU A 413 -22.04 2.03 10.37
CA GLU A 413 -21.34 2.79 9.34
C GLU A 413 -21.72 4.26 9.31
N ALA A 414 -23.00 4.62 9.50
CA ALA A 414 -23.39 6.02 9.56
C ALA A 414 -22.82 6.75 10.77
N LEU A 415 -22.62 6.05 11.90
CA LEU A 415 -21.95 6.61 13.08
C LEU A 415 -20.50 7.01 12.76
N ARG A 416 -19.84 6.26 11.87
CA ARG A 416 -18.47 6.50 11.41
C ARG A 416 -18.38 7.61 10.37
N VAL A 417 -19.20 7.53 9.32
CA VAL A 417 -19.13 8.47 8.19
C VAL A 417 -19.63 9.86 8.59
N ASN A 418 -20.69 9.92 9.40
CA ASN A 418 -21.34 11.18 9.78
C ASN A 418 -21.04 11.58 11.22
N ARG A 419 -19.75 11.66 11.60
CA ARG A 419 -19.30 12.01 12.97
C ARG A 419 -19.95 13.28 13.52
N ALA A 420 -20.17 14.30 12.69
CA ALA A 420 -20.85 15.53 13.11
C ALA A 420 -22.31 15.29 13.53
N ARG A 421 -23.08 14.55 12.71
CA ARG A 421 -24.48 14.21 13.02
C ARG A 421 -24.58 13.31 14.26
N PHE A 422 -23.61 12.39 14.42
CA PHE A 422 -23.55 11.55 15.61
C PHE A 422 -23.20 12.36 16.86
N ALA A 423 -22.31 13.35 16.78
CA ALA A 423 -22.00 14.24 17.90
C ALA A 423 -23.24 15.03 18.37
N GLU A 424 -24.06 15.52 17.42
CA GLU A 424 -25.34 16.17 17.73
C GLU A 424 -26.33 15.20 18.39
N LEU A 425 -26.48 13.98 17.84
CA LEU A 425 -27.32 12.93 18.44
C LEU A 425 -26.87 12.59 19.86
N ARG A 426 -25.55 12.49 20.07
CA ARG A 426 -24.97 12.23 21.39
C ARG A 426 -25.26 13.35 22.37
N ALA A 427 -25.17 14.61 21.95
CA ALA A 427 -25.52 15.74 22.81
C ALA A 427 -27.00 15.69 23.23
N GLU A 428 -27.91 15.32 22.33
CA GLU A 428 -29.34 15.11 22.67
C GLU A 428 -29.54 13.94 23.63
N LEU A 429 -28.79 12.84 23.46
CA LEU A 429 -28.80 11.71 24.39
C LEU A 429 -28.26 12.07 25.78
N GLU A 430 -27.21 12.90 25.86
CA GLU A 430 -26.66 13.40 27.13
C GLU A 430 -27.67 14.32 27.83
N ASP A 431 -28.33 15.22 27.10
CA ASP A 431 -29.42 16.05 27.63
C ASP A 431 -30.63 15.22 28.08
N TYR A 432 -30.99 14.17 27.34
CA TYR A 432 -31.98 13.18 27.79
C TYR A 432 -31.56 12.49 29.10
N ALA A 433 -30.32 11.98 29.17
CA ALA A 433 -29.82 11.28 30.35
C ALA A 433 -29.84 12.19 31.60
N HIS A 434 -29.47 13.47 31.44
CA HIS A 434 -29.57 14.46 32.51
C HIS A 434 -31.02 14.70 32.95
N ALA A 435 -31.97 14.81 32.01
CA ALA A 435 -33.38 14.95 32.34
C ALA A 435 -33.95 13.71 33.06
N ALA A 436 -33.55 12.51 32.64
CA ALA A 436 -33.97 11.24 33.23
C ALA A 436 -33.45 11.05 34.66
N GLN A 437 -32.25 11.57 34.96
CA GLN A 437 -31.64 11.54 36.30
C GLN A 437 -32.20 12.61 37.26
N SER A 438 -33.08 13.51 36.78
CA SER A 438 -33.67 14.52 37.65
C SER A 438 -34.53 13.88 38.76
N PRO A 439 -34.65 14.50 39.96
CA PRO A 439 -35.40 13.89 41.08
C PRO A 439 -36.89 13.63 40.80
N ARG A 440 -37.45 14.31 39.81
CA ARG A 440 -38.84 14.17 39.35
C ARG A 440 -38.88 14.35 37.82
N PRO A 441 -38.50 13.32 37.05
CA PRO A 441 -38.50 13.42 35.61
C PRO A 441 -39.94 13.56 35.11
N ARG A 442 -40.18 14.53 34.25
CA ARG A 442 -41.47 14.70 33.59
C ARG A 442 -41.55 13.72 32.43
N ALA A 443 -42.45 12.73 32.52
CA ALA A 443 -42.61 11.69 31.50
C ALA A 443 -42.82 12.25 30.09
N ASN A 444 -43.60 13.33 29.95
CA ASN A 444 -43.83 14.00 28.67
C ASN A 444 -42.55 14.59 28.07
N ASP A 445 -41.69 15.19 28.89
CA ASP A 445 -40.45 15.80 28.43
C ASP A 445 -39.47 14.71 27.95
N LEU A 446 -39.38 13.59 28.69
CA LEU A 446 -38.59 12.43 28.28
C LEU A 446 -39.09 11.82 26.98
N ARG A 447 -40.40 11.61 26.84
CA ARG A 447 -41.04 11.11 25.61
C ARG A 447 -40.75 12.02 24.42
N HIS A 448 -40.85 13.33 24.61
CA HIS A 448 -40.57 14.29 23.55
C HIS A 448 -39.10 14.24 23.10
N LYS A 449 -38.16 14.18 24.05
CA LYS A 449 -36.73 14.05 23.75
C LYS A 449 -36.43 12.74 23.01
N LEU A 450 -36.91 11.61 23.50
CA LEU A 450 -36.70 10.31 22.85
C LEU A 450 -37.34 10.25 21.46
N ARG A 451 -38.50 10.85 21.25
CA ARG A 451 -39.11 10.96 19.92
C ARG A 451 -38.21 11.75 18.94
N SER A 452 -37.61 12.86 19.39
CA SER A 452 -36.63 13.63 18.60
C SER A 452 -35.38 12.81 18.29
N ILE A 453 -34.83 12.14 19.30
CA ILE A 453 -33.65 11.28 19.18
C ILE A 453 -33.92 10.12 18.20
N ALA A 454 -35.08 9.47 18.29
CA ALA A 454 -35.49 8.41 17.38
C ALA A 454 -35.60 8.92 15.94
N LEU A 455 -36.20 10.10 15.72
CA LEU A 455 -36.27 10.72 14.39
C LEU A 455 -34.88 10.95 13.80
N ARG A 456 -33.95 11.46 14.62
CA ARG A 456 -32.57 11.69 14.20
C ARG A 456 -31.83 10.38 13.95
N ALA A 457 -32.01 9.35 14.77
CA ALA A 457 -31.43 8.03 14.59
C ALA A 457 -31.88 7.39 13.27
N VAL A 458 -33.17 7.46 12.96
CA VAL A 458 -33.72 7.02 11.67
C VAL A 458 -33.18 7.87 10.51
N GLY A 459 -32.99 9.17 10.70
CA GLY A 459 -32.38 10.07 9.72
C GLY A 459 -30.88 9.84 9.43
N LEU A 460 -30.22 8.91 10.13
CA LEU A 460 -28.86 8.49 9.82
C LEU A 460 -28.80 7.45 8.69
N PHE A 461 -29.92 6.82 8.34
CA PHE A 461 -30.00 5.89 7.22
C PHE A 461 -30.04 6.64 5.88
N ASP A 462 -29.60 5.99 4.82
CA ASP A 462 -29.68 6.53 3.47
C ASP A 462 -31.15 6.64 3.02
N SER A 463 -31.48 7.71 2.29
CA SER A 463 -32.85 7.98 1.79
C SER A 463 -33.44 6.89 0.88
N ASN A 464 -32.60 6.00 0.32
CA ASN A 464 -33.02 4.87 -0.49
C ASN A 464 -33.36 3.61 0.33
N LYS A 465 -33.09 3.61 1.64
CA LYS A 465 -33.38 2.47 2.52
C LYS A 465 -34.78 2.60 3.12
N THR A 466 -35.37 1.44 3.40
CA THR A 466 -36.61 1.31 4.17
C THR A 466 -36.28 0.77 5.54
N VAL A 467 -36.62 1.53 6.59
CA VAL A 467 -36.46 1.13 7.99
C VAL A 467 -37.77 0.52 8.48
N TRP A 468 -37.71 -0.71 8.97
CA TRP A 468 -38.85 -1.45 9.51
C TRP A 468 -38.83 -1.42 11.03
N ILE A 469 -39.98 -1.13 11.63
CA ILE A 469 -40.21 -1.15 13.06
C ILE A 469 -41.39 -2.06 13.33
N VAL A 470 -41.18 -3.12 14.11
CA VAL A 470 -42.24 -4.07 14.46
C VAL A 470 -42.51 -4.03 15.96
N LEU A 471 -43.76 -3.75 16.32
CA LEU A 471 -44.20 -3.66 17.72
C LEU A 471 -45.31 -4.69 17.94
N ASP A 472 -45.08 -5.65 18.84
CA ASP A 472 -46.09 -6.61 19.22
C ASP A 472 -46.69 -6.26 20.59
N ARG A 473 -48.02 -6.33 20.71
CA ARG A 473 -48.80 -6.04 21.93
C ARG A 473 -48.65 -4.63 22.49
N VAL A 474 -48.80 -3.61 21.64
CA VAL A 474 -48.72 -2.20 22.08
C VAL A 474 -49.77 -1.86 23.15
N ASP A 475 -50.87 -2.60 23.21
CA ASP A 475 -51.87 -2.53 24.29
C ASP A 475 -51.30 -2.83 25.70
N GLN A 476 -50.20 -3.57 25.79
CA GLN A 476 -49.54 -3.90 27.06
C GLN A 476 -48.53 -2.85 27.53
N CYS A 477 -48.40 -1.73 26.81
CA CYS A 477 -47.54 -0.62 27.21
C CYS A 477 -48.00 -0.05 28.57
N ARG A 478 -47.10 -0.02 29.54
CA ARG A 478 -47.41 0.39 30.93
C ARG A 478 -47.26 1.88 31.09
N ALA A 479 -48.15 2.50 31.86
CA ALA A 479 -47.92 3.87 32.30
C ALA A 479 -46.77 3.94 33.30
N MET A 480 -46.02 5.03 33.24
CA MET A 480 -45.03 5.36 34.26
C MET A 480 -45.73 5.49 35.64
N LEU A 481 -45.16 4.84 36.67
CA LEU A 481 -45.75 4.63 38.02
C LEU A 481 -46.25 5.89 38.76
N TYR A 482 -45.93 7.08 38.28
CA TYR A 482 -46.30 8.35 38.91
C TYR A 482 -47.57 9.01 38.32
N GLU A 483 -48.18 8.43 37.27
CA GLU A 483 -49.43 8.94 36.70
C GLU A 483 -50.65 8.21 37.27
N SER A 484 -51.23 8.74 38.35
CA SER A 484 -52.50 8.26 38.90
C SER A 484 -53.66 8.67 37.98
N THR A 485 -53.98 7.84 37.00
CA THR A 485 -55.15 8.02 36.13
C THR A 485 -55.98 6.73 36.08
N ARG A 486 -57.28 6.87 35.79
CA ARG A 486 -58.25 5.76 35.79
C ARG A 486 -58.03 4.70 34.69
N ASN A 487 -57.15 4.95 33.71
CA ASN A 487 -56.80 4.02 32.63
C ASN A 487 -55.35 4.26 32.13
N PRO A 488 -54.34 3.84 32.90
CA PRO A 488 -52.93 4.14 32.61
C PRO A 488 -52.42 3.53 31.29
N HIS A 489 -52.76 2.26 31.03
CA HIS A 489 -52.22 1.50 29.89
C HIS A 489 -52.58 2.10 28.51
N ARG A 490 -53.79 2.65 28.38
CA ARG A 490 -54.25 3.25 27.12
C ARG A 490 -53.47 4.50 26.72
N ARG A 491 -52.95 5.25 27.70
CA ARG A 491 -52.30 6.53 27.43
C ARG A 491 -50.88 6.35 26.89
N ASP A 492 -50.14 5.39 27.43
CA ASP A 492 -48.74 5.18 27.04
C ASP A 492 -48.64 4.40 25.73
N GLY A 493 -49.51 3.42 25.49
CA GLY A 493 -49.65 2.78 24.17
C GLY A 493 -50.01 3.81 23.08
N ARG A 494 -50.95 4.72 23.36
CA ARG A 494 -51.30 5.83 22.44
C ARG A 494 -50.11 6.76 22.20
N SER A 495 -49.38 7.12 23.25
CA SER A 495 -48.20 7.99 23.14
C SER A 495 -47.10 7.35 22.30
N LEU A 496 -46.94 6.02 22.41
CA LEU A 496 -45.99 5.25 21.60
C LEU A 496 -46.41 5.23 20.12
N LEU A 497 -47.67 4.94 19.81
CA LEU A 497 -48.17 5.00 18.42
C LEU A 497 -48.05 6.42 17.84
N GLN A 498 -48.36 7.46 18.61
CA GLN A 498 -48.14 8.87 18.19
C GLN A 498 -46.67 9.17 17.88
N ALA A 499 -45.73 8.58 18.64
CA ALA A 499 -44.32 8.70 18.33
C ALA A 499 -43.97 7.97 17.01
N MET A 500 -44.54 6.79 16.75
CA MET A 500 -44.36 6.07 15.49
C MET A 500 -44.91 6.83 14.28
N VAL A 501 -46.11 7.42 14.40
CA VAL A 501 -46.71 8.30 13.38
C VAL A 501 -45.77 9.46 13.08
N HIS A 502 -45.22 10.10 14.12
CA HIS A 502 -44.26 11.18 13.95
C HIS A 502 -43.00 10.75 13.18
N LEU A 503 -42.47 9.55 13.43
CA LEU A 503 -41.34 9.00 12.67
C LEU A 503 -41.71 8.77 11.21
N VAL A 504 -42.83 8.10 10.96
CA VAL A 504 -43.37 7.83 9.62
C VAL A 504 -43.56 9.12 8.83
N GLU A 505 -44.03 10.18 9.49
CA GLU A 505 -44.40 11.41 8.81
C GLU A 505 -43.24 12.37 8.58
N LYS A 506 -42.27 12.42 9.49
CA LYS A 506 -41.20 13.42 9.47
C LYS A 506 -39.83 12.87 9.05
N ALA A 507 -39.63 11.55 9.03
CA ALA A 507 -38.36 10.98 8.59
C ALA A 507 -38.13 11.24 7.10
N ALA A 508 -36.87 11.53 6.74
CA ALA A 508 -36.44 11.67 5.35
C ALA A 508 -36.28 10.33 4.61
N VAL A 509 -36.14 9.23 5.37
CA VAL A 509 -36.07 7.86 4.85
C VAL A 509 -37.46 7.22 4.89
N THR A 510 -37.65 6.12 4.14
CA THR A 510 -38.92 5.40 4.20
C THR A 510 -39.01 4.61 5.51
N VAL A 511 -40.06 4.83 6.29
CA VAL A 511 -40.28 4.14 7.58
C VAL A 511 -41.57 3.34 7.53
N LYS A 512 -41.47 2.05 7.80
CA LYS A 512 -42.61 1.11 7.87
C LYS A 512 -42.76 0.63 9.29
N VAL A 513 -43.93 0.89 9.88
CA VAL A 513 -44.22 0.44 11.23
C VAL A 513 -45.39 -0.53 11.21
N LEU A 514 -45.20 -1.72 11.77
CA LEU A 514 -46.27 -2.67 12.05
C LEU A 514 -46.48 -2.72 13.56
N ALA A 515 -47.70 -2.45 14.01
CA ALA A 515 -48.08 -2.53 15.41
C ALA A 515 -49.24 -3.50 15.60
N VAL A 516 -49.14 -4.40 16.56
CA VAL A 516 -50.23 -5.30 16.97
C VAL A 516 -50.83 -4.84 18.29
N VAL A 517 -52.15 -4.84 18.36
CA VAL A 517 -52.91 -4.58 19.59
C VAL A 517 -54.00 -5.64 19.79
N ASN A 518 -54.19 -6.09 21.03
CA ASN A 518 -55.37 -6.85 21.40
C ASN A 518 -56.57 -5.91 21.54
N ARG A 519 -57.59 -6.08 20.70
CA ARG A 519 -58.79 -5.25 20.66
C ARG A 519 -59.59 -5.31 21.97
N VAL A 520 -59.52 -6.42 22.68
CA VAL A 520 -60.20 -6.60 23.98
C VAL A 520 -59.61 -5.66 25.02
N ASP A 521 -58.28 -5.50 25.01
CA ASP A 521 -57.55 -4.65 25.95
C ASP A 521 -57.61 -3.17 25.53
N TRP A 522 -57.52 -2.90 24.22
CA TRP A 522 -57.55 -1.56 23.67
C TRP A 522 -58.19 -1.50 22.26
N HIS A 523 -59.31 -0.79 22.16
CA HIS A 523 -59.89 -0.43 20.88
C HIS A 523 -59.20 0.82 20.33
N VAL A 524 -58.40 0.66 19.28
CA VAL A 524 -57.69 1.75 18.61
C VAL A 524 -58.53 2.31 17.48
N GLU A 525 -58.72 3.63 17.47
CA GLU A 525 -59.33 4.38 16.37
C GLU A 525 -58.26 5.26 15.70
N GLY A 526 -58.32 5.39 14.37
CA GLY A 526 -57.29 6.13 13.59
C GLY A 526 -57.14 7.59 14.02
N ASP A 527 -58.25 8.28 14.26
CA ASP A 527 -58.31 9.69 14.63
C ASP A 527 -57.58 10.00 15.96
N GLU A 528 -57.44 9.00 16.83
CA GLU A 528 -56.79 9.18 18.12
C GLU A 528 -55.26 9.26 18.01
N LEU A 529 -54.67 8.79 16.91
CA LEU A 529 -53.22 8.70 16.73
C LEU A 529 -52.57 10.01 16.27
N GLY A 530 -53.37 11.04 15.99
CA GLY A 530 -52.87 12.40 15.69
C GLY A 530 -52.04 12.49 14.41
N ALA A 531 -52.37 11.68 13.40
CA ALA A 531 -51.77 11.75 12.08
C ALA A 531 -52.11 13.07 11.39
N GLU A 532 -51.10 13.70 10.76
CA GLU A 532 -51.32 14.86 9.89
C GLU A 532 -51.79 14.43 8.50
N ARG A 533 -51.44 13.20 8.09
CA ARG A 533 -51.80 12.61 6.80
C ARG A 533 -52.65 11.37 7.02
N GLU A 534 -53.89 11.36 6.56
CA GLU A 534 -54.79 10.19 6.70
C GLU A 534 -54.17 8.90 6.11
N GLU A 535 -53.41 9.02 5.02
CA GLU A 535 -52.73 7.89 4.37
C GLU A 535 -51.50 7.36 5.15
N SER A 536 -51.05 8.03 6.22
CA SER A 536 -49.88 7.60 7.01
C SER A 536 -50.22 6.50 8.02
N VAL A 537 -51.50 6.31 8.32
CA VAL A 537 -52.00 5.36 9.33
C VAL A 537 -53.11 4.51 8.73
N VAL A 538 -52.95 3.19 8.83
CA VAL A 538 -53.98 2.22 8.50
C VAL A 538 -54.28 1.41 9.75
N VAL A 539 -55.53 1.41 10.22
CA VAL A 539 -55.98 0.59 11.34
C VAL A 539 -56.91 -0.49 10.80
N ARG A 540 -56.50 -1.75 10.90
CA ARG A 540 -57.29 -2.90 10.46
C ARG A 540 -57.71 -3.72 11.67
N ALA A 541 -59.01 -3.72 11.94
CA ALA A 541 -59.60 -4.57 12.97
C ALA A 541 -59.93 -5.95 12.38
N VAL A 542 -59.53 -7.01 13.09
CA VAL A 542 -59.78 -8.39 12.65
C VAL A 542 -60.27 -9.21 13.84
N SER A 543 -61.33 -9.99 13.64
CA SER A 543 -61.85 -10.92 14.62
C SER A 543 -61.34 -12.33 14.35
N GLN A 544 -61.09 -13.12 15.40
CA GLN A 544 -60.56 -14.48 15.24
C GLN A 544 -61.53 -15.40 14.49
N ASN A 545 -62.84 -15.24 14.68
CA ASN A 545 -63.87 -15.78 13.78
C ASN A 545 -64.61 -14.61 13.12
N GLU A 546 -65.03 -14.81 11.87
CA GLU A 546 -65.99 -13.90 11.25
C GLU A 546 -67.31 -14.00 12.02
N ASP A 547 -67.79 -12.88 12.56
CA ASP A 547 -69.16 -12.78 13.05
C ASP A 547 -70.08 -12.96 11.83
N ASN A 548 -70.65 -14.16 11.67
CA ASN A 548 -71.70 -14.44 10.67
C ASN A 548 -72.93 -13.53 10.86
#